data_AF-A0A964LDE4-F1
#
_entry.id   AF-A0A964LDE4-F1
#
_cell.length_a   1.000
_cell.length_b   1.000
_cell.length_c   1.000
_cell.angle_alpha   90.00
_cell.angle_beta   90.00
_cell.angle_gamma   90.00
#
_symmetry.space_group_name_H-M   'P 1'
#
loop_
_entity.id
_entity.type
_entity.pdbx_description
1 polymer ?
#
loop_
_entity_poly.entity_id
_entity_poly.type
_entity_poly.pdbx_seq_one_letter_code
_entity_poly.pdbx_strand_id
1 'polypeptide(L)'
;MSSEAFAQGPNGVVAAWDTDGQIYFNDDLFSKVLRRTPIAAPGKGGNRKHPALAFNKTGDMILVWTEGTGWMRGGALVWQVYNKNMQPMDSGRRAGAIPVWGLPTVVAEADGNFTIYH
;
A
#
# COMPACT_ATOMS: atom_id res chain seq x y z
N MET A 1 10.09 7.44 -11.41
CA MET A 1 9.08 8.31 -10.78
C MET A 1 8.86 7.78 -9.37
N SER A 2 8.89 8.66 -8.38
CA SER A 2 8.49 8.32 -7.00
C SER A 2 7.01 8.61 -6.84
N SER A 3 6.38 7.96 -5.87
CA SER A 3 4.95 8.05 -5.62
C SER A 3 4.64 7.80 -4.16
N GLU A 4 3.50 8.34 -3.74
CA GLU A 4 3.02 8.34 -2.38
C GLU A 4 1.49 8.27 -2.37
N ALA A 5 0.95 7.80 -1.25
CA ALA A 5 -0.49 7.76 -0.99
C ALA A 5 -0.77 8.06 0.47
N PHE A 6 -1.94 8.62 0.74
CA PHE A 6 -2.41 8.96 2.08
C PHE A 6 -3.82 8.43 2.30
N ALA A 7 -4.12 7.96 3.51
CA ALA A 7 -5.48 7.68 3.93
C ALA A 7 -5.69 8.05 5.40
N GLN A 8 -6.91 8.47 5.73
CA GLN A 8 -7.34 8.61 7.11
C GLN A 8 -7.59 7.21 7.68
N GLY A 9 -6.81 6.81 8.69
CA GLY A 9 -7.04 5.64 9.50
C GLY A 9 -7.71 5.98 10.84
N PRO A 10 -8.00 4.97 11.68
CA PRO A 10 -8.68 5.14 12.97
C PRO A 10 -7.87 5.95 13.99
N ASN A 11 -6.53 5.94 13.87
CA ASN A 11 -5.62 6.57 14.83
C ASN A 11 -4.96 7.85 14.30
N GLY A 12 -5.18 8.20 13.03
CA GLY A 12 -4.46 9.29 12.37
C GLY A 12 -4.36 9.10 10.87
N VAL A 13 -3.54 9.91 10.22
CA VAL A 13 -3.29 9.80 8.78
C VAL A 13 -2.13 8.84 8.55
N VAL A 14 -2.31 7.86 7.67
CA VAL A 14 -1.22 7.00 7.21
C VAL A 14 -0.74 7.50 5.85
N ALA A 15 0.57 7.64 5.68
CA ALA A 15 1.20 7.77 4.38
C ALA A 15 1.92 6.47 4.03
N ALA A 16 1.90 6.11 2.74
CA ALA A 16 2.78 5.12 2.15
C ALA A 16 3.57 5.74 1.00
N TRP A 17 4.80 5.33 0.83
CA TRP A 17 5.69 5.85 -0.21
C TRP A 17 6.68 4.78 -0.66
N ASP A 18 7.28 4.98 -1.84
CA ASP A 18 8.37 4.14 -2.32
C ASP A 18 9.75 4.75 -2.09
N THR A 19 10.72 3.92 -1.76
CA THR A 19 12.15 4.30 -1.65
C THR A 19 12.99 3.08 -2.01
N ASP A 20 13.94 3.24 -2.95
CA ASP A 20 14.87 2.21 -3.41
C ASP A 20 14.24 0.83 -3.70
N GLY A 21 13.07 0.85 -4.36
CA GLY A 21 12.36 -0.36 -4.77
C GLY A 21 11.64 -1.09 -3.63
N GLN A 22 11.47 -0.44 -2.48
CA GLN A 22 10.66 -0.90 -1.37
C GLN A 22 9.50 0.06 -1.11
N ILE A 23 8.39 -0.46 -0.57
CA ILE A 23 7.28 0.35 -0.04
C ILE A 23 7.43 0.46 1.47
N TYR A 24 7.32 1.69 1.95
CA TYR A 24 7.26 2.02 3.36
C TYR A 24 5.95 2.72 3.67
N PHE A 25 5.53 2.65 4.93
CA PHE A 25 4.40 3.43 5.44
C PHE A 25 4.62 3.79 6.92
N ASN A 26 3.88 4.78 7.41
CA ASN A 26 3.79 5.09 8.83
C ASN A 26 2.47 4.58 9.41
N ASP A 27 2.36 4.51 10.73
CA ASP A 27 1.11 4.18 11.44
C ASP A 27 0.31 5.44 11.83
N ASP A 28 0.97 6.59 12.01
CA ASP A 28 0.35 7.92 12.15
C ASP A 28 1.35 9.03 11.76
N LEU A 29 1.04 9.79 10.71
CA LEU A 29 1.96 10.70 10.02
C LEU A 29 2.21 11.96 10.84
N PHE A 30 1.19 12.38 11.59
CA PHE A 30 1.22 13.60 12.39
C PHE A 30 1.42 13.31 13.88
N SER A 31 1.85 12.09 14.21
CA SER A 31 2.14 11.70 15.58
C SER A 31 3.19 12.62 16.19
N LYS A 32 2.93 13.10 17.41
CA LYS A 32 3.90 13.90 18.18
C LYS A 32 5.05 13.07 18.74
N VAL A 33 4.99 11.74 18.60
CA VAL A 33 6.08 10.84 19.00
C VAL A 33 7.25 11.02 18.04
N LEU A 34 8.34 11.60 18.56
CA LEU A 34 9.55 11.84 17.78
C LEU A 34 10.15 10.51 17.29
N ARG A 35 10.49 10.45 15.99
CA ARG A 35 11.25 9.36 15.33
C ARG A 35 10.57 7.99 15.26
N ARG A 36 9.32 7.91 14.81
CA ARG A 36 8.77 6.61 14.38
C ARG A 36 9.51 6.11 13.15
N THR A 37 10.06 4.90 13.24
CA THR A 37 10.70 4.21 12.11
C THR A 37 9.63 3.84 11.09
N PRO A 38 9.82 4.17 9.80
CA PRO A 38 8.93 3.69 8.74
C PRO A 38 8.81 2.17 8.74
N ILE A 39 7.60 1.67 8.56
CA ILE A 39 7.30 0.24 8.48
C ILE A 39 7.44 -0.17 7.03
N ALA A 40 8.26 -1.19 6.75
CA ALA A 40 8.37 -1.75 5.40
C ALA A 40 7.21 -2.72 5.13
N ALA A 41 6.67 -2.69 3.90
CA ALA A 41 5.77 -3.72 3.44
C ALA A 41 6.47 -5.11 3.52
N PRO A 42 5.80 -6.17 4.00
CA PRO A 42 6.39 -7.49 4.17
C PRO A 42 7.08 -8.04 2.92
N GLY A 43 8.07 -8.91 3.14
CA GLY A 43 8.83 -9.54 2.08
C GLY A 43 9.98 -8.70 1.51
N LYS A 44 10.71 -9.30 0.58
CA LYS A 44 11.90 -8.68 -0.04
C LYS A 44 11.47 -7.60 -1.03
N GLY A 45 11.97 -6.39 -0.87
CA GLY A 45 11.84 -5.31 -1.86
C GLY A 45 12.73 -5.53 -3.10
N GLY A 46 12.90 -4.49 -3.90
CA GLY A 46 13.86 -4.41 -5.01
C GLY A 46 13.26 -3.85 -6.31
N ASN A 47 11.95 -3.97 -6.50
CA ASN A 47 11.27 -3.49 -7.71
C ASN A 47 9.83 -3.04 -7.45
N ARG A 48 9.54 -2.61 -6.21
CA ARG A 48 8.22 -2.15 -5.78
C ARG A 48 8.02 -0.66 -6.01
N LYS A 49 6.84 -0.25 -6.49
CA LYS A 49 6.47 1.15 -6.79
C LYS A 49 4.96 1.38 -6.62
N HIS A 50 4.56 2.65 -6.69
CA HIS A 50 3.16 3.10 -6.82
C HIS A 50 2.24 2.55 -5.74
N PRO A 51 2.51 2.89 -4.46
CA PRO A 51 1.64 2.47 -3.39
C PRO A 51 0.28 3.17 -3.48
N ALA A 52 -0.77 2.45 -3.09
CA ALA A 52 -2.06 3.02 -2.72
C ALA A 52 -2.56 2.32 -1.45
N LEU A 53 -3.37 3.01 -0.64
CA LEU A 53 -3.91 2.42 0.59
C LEU A 53 -5.30 2.92 0.91
N ALA A 54 -6.03 2.12 1.68
CA ALA A 54 -7.34 2.47 2.23
C ALA A 54 -7.55 1.78 3.59
N PHE A 55 -8.40 2.38 4.41
CA PHE A 55 -8.92 1.78 5.64
C PHE A 55 -10.39 1.46 5.48
N ASN A 56 -10.81 0.29 5.98
CA ASN A 56 -12.23 -0.07 6.03
C ASN A 56 -12.87 0.33 7.38
N LYS A 57 -14.17 0.07 7.51
CA LYS A 57 -14.95 0.38 8.72
C LYS A 57 -14.53 -0.41 9.97
N THR A 58 -13.82 -1.53 9.83
CA THR A 58 -13.32 -2.33 10.96
C THR A 58 -11.95 -1.85 11.45
N GLY A 59 -11.36 -0.89 10.74
CA GLY A 59 -10.04 -0.34 11.04
C GLY A 59 -8.90 -1.14 10.42
N ASP A 60 -9.20 -2.15 9.59
CA ASP A 60 -8.20 -2.86 8.82
C ASP A 60 -7.71 -1.98 7.67
N MET A 61 -6.44 -2.14 7.30
CA MET A 61 -5.79 -1.40 6.23
C MET A 61 -5.45 -2.35 5.10
N ILE A 62 -5.70 -1.93 3.86
CA ILE A 62 -5.05 -2.54 2.70
C ILE A 62 -3.97 -1.61 2.16
N LEU A 63 -2.81 -2.19 1.85
CA LEU A 63 -1.73 -1.54 1.12
C LEU A 63 -1.52 -2.32 -0.18
N VAL A 64 -1.61 -1.63 -1.31
CA VAL A 64 -1.38 -2.19 -2.65
C VAL A 64 -0.19 -1.52 -3.30
N TRP A 65 0.54 -2.24 -4.14
CA TRP A 65 1.68 -1.71 -4.89
C TRP A 65 1.91 -2.50 -6.18
N THR A 66 2.80 -1.98 -7.03
CA THR A 66 3.25 -2.67 -8.24
C THR A 66 4.61 -3.31 -8.04
N GLU A 67 4.86 -4.42 -8.73
CA GLU A 67 6.20 -5.00 -8.88
C GLU A 67 6.59 -5.11 -10.34
N GLY A 68 7.81 -4.65 -10.67
CA GLY A 68 8.40 -4.80 -12.00
C GLY A 68 7.87 -3.84 -13.06
N THR A 69 7.05 -2.85 -12.72
CA THR A 69 6.68 -1.75 -13.63
C THR A 69 7.92 -0.95 -14.06
N GLY A 70 7.81 -0.22 -15.15
CA GLY A 70 8.91 0.60 -15.67
C GLY A 70 8.52 1.38 -16.92
N TRP A 71 9.50 2.02 -17.56
CA TRP A 71 9.27 2.71 -18.82
C TRP A 71 8.72 1.73 -19.87
N MET A 72 7.52 2.03 -20.36
CA MET A 72 6.76 1.30 -21.36
C MET A 72 6.52 -0.16 -20.98
N ARG A 73 6.40 -0.41 -19.66
CA ARG A 73 6.32 -1.75 -19.09
C ARG A 73 5.31 -1.80 -17.94
N GLY A 74 4.34 -2.70 -18.07
CA GLY A 74 3.41 -3.07 -17.01
C GLY A 74 4.07 -3.94 -15.93
N GLY A 75 3.28 -4.55 -15.05
CA GLY A 75 3.83 -5.31 -13.92
C GLY A 75 2.82 -6.18 -13.19
N ALA A 76 3.24 -6.69 -12.04
CA ALA A 76 2.35 -7.40 -11.12
C ALA A 76 1.68 -6.40 -10.17
N LEU A 77 0.42 -6.68 -9.83
CA LEU A 77 -0.26 -6.11 -8.67
C LEU A 77 0.08 -6.96 -7.45
N VAL A 78 0.37 -6.32 -6.32
CA VAL A 78 0.59 -6.99 -5.03
C VAL A 78 -0.15 -6.23 -3.94
N TRP A 79 -0.64 -6.93 -2.93
CA TRP A 79 -1.29 -6.30 -1.78
C TRP A 79 -1.01 -7.05 -0.47
N GLN A 80 -1.11 -6.30 0.62
CA GLN A 80 -1.11 -6.80 1.99
C GLN A 80 -2.26 -6.12 2.74
N VAL A 81 -3.08 -6.93 3.40
CA VAL A 81 -4.07 -6.48 4.38
C VAL A 81 -3.46 -6.59 5.77
N TYR A 82 -3.63 -5.55 6.57
CA TYR A 82 -3.25 -5.47 7.96
C TYR A 82 -4.51 -5.34 8.81
N ASN A 83 -4.55 -6.04 9.93
CA ASN A 83 -5.63 -5.85 10.89
C ASN A 83 -5.52 -4.48 11.58
N LYS A 84 -6.54 -4.09 12.34
CA LYS A 84 -6.57 -2.85 13.16
C LYS A 84 -5.37 -2.61 14.10
N ASN A 85 -4.57 -3.65 14.40
CA ASN A 85 -3.36 -3.56 15.21
C ASN A 85 -2.09 -3.43 14.34
N MET A 86 -2.25 -3.15 13.04
CA MET A 86 -1.19 -3.07 12.03
C MET A 86 -0.41 -4.38 11.85
N GLN A 87 -1.03 -5.53 12.14
CA GLN A 87 -0.42 -6.84 11.93
C GLN A 87 -0.86 -7.41 10.57
N PRO A 88 0.05 -7.97 9.76
CA PRO A 88 -0.29 -8.65 8.51
C PRO A 88 -1.33 -9.75 8.72
N MET A 89 -2.40 -9.77 7.92
CA MET A 89 -3.49 -10.74 8.02
C MET A 89 -3.73 -11.54 6.73
N ASP A 90 -3.73 -10.87 5.58
CA ASP A 90 -3.94 -11.51 4.27
C ASP A 90 -3.09 -10.81 3.20
N SER A 91 -2.73 -11.51 2.13
CA SER A 91 -1.90 -10.95 1.06
C SER A 91 -2.17 -11.64 -0.26
N GLY A 92 -1.79 -10.98 -1.34
CA GLY A 92 -1.88 -11.61 -2.64
C GLY A 92 -1.08 -10.89 -3.71
N ARG A 93 -0.99 -11.57 -4.85
CA ARG A 93 -0.24 -11.12 -6.02
C ARG A 93 -0.93 -11.57 -7.28
N ARG A 94 -1.04 -10.67 -8.25
CA ARG A 94 -1.57 -10.97 -9.59
C ARG A 94 -0.55 -10.54 -10.65
N ALA A 95 0.10 -11.53 -11.26
CA ALA A 95 1.09 -11.29 -12.31
C ALA A 95 0.42 -10.69 -13.57
N GLY A 96 1.07 -9.70 -14.18
CA GLY A 96 0.60 -9.07 -15.42
C GLY A 96 -0.70 -8.26 -15.28
N ALA A 97 -1.17 -8.02 -14.05
CA ALA A 97 -2.40 -7.29 -13.80
C ALA A 97 -2.30 -5.80 -14.11
N ILE A 98 -1.09 -5.23 -13.98
CA ILE A 98 -0.86 -3.81 -14.20
C ILE A 98 -0.51 -3.59 -15.68
N PRO A 99 -1.34 -2.85 -16.44
CA PRO A 99 -1.05 -2.56 -17.83
C PRO A 99 0.15 -1.60 -17.96
N VAL A 100 0.66 -1.46 -19.17
CA VAL A 100 1.68 -0.45 -19.48
C VAL A 100 1.13 0.92 -19.12
N TRP A 101 1.88 1.68 -18.32
CA TRP A 101 1.48 2.98 -17.76
C TRP A 101 0.33 2.96 -16.74
N GLY A 102 -0.13 1.77 -16.34
CA GLY A 102 -1.08 1.61 -15.26
C GLY A 102 -0.44 1.68 -13.88
N LEU A 103 -1.24 2.10 -12.90
CA LEU A 103 -0.94 2.07 -11.48
C LEU A 103 -2.22 1.68 -10.72
N PRO A 104 -2.08 0.96 -9.60
CA PRO A 104 -3.23 0.50 -8.85
C PRO A 104 -3.83 1.63 -8.01
N THR A 105 -5.11 1.51 -7.72
CA THR A 105 -5.77 2.25 -6.64
C THR A 105 -6.71 1.32 -5.90
N VAL A 106 -7.10 1.70 -4.68
CA VAL A 106 -7.91 0.85 -3.81
C VAL A 106 -8.91 1.68 -3.04
N VAL A 107 -10.11 1.14 -2.87
CA VAL A 107 -11.17 1.72 -2.04
C VAL A 107 -11.66 0.70 -1.03
N ALA A 108 -12.08 1.19 0.13
CA ALA A 108 -12.81 0.39 1.08
C ALA A 108 -14.31 0.47 0.80
N GLU A 109 -14.97 -0.68 0.83
CA GLU A 109 -16.40 -0.82 0.57
C GLU A 109 -17.21 -0.74 1.87
N ALA A 110 -18.51 -0.45 1.75
CA ALA A 110 -19.40 -0.29 2.90
C ALA A 110 -19.56 -1.57 3.74
N ASP A 111 -19.35 -2.74 3.15
CA ASP A 111 -19.39 -4.03 3.83
C ASP A 111 -18.12 -4.32 4.65
N GLY A 112 -17.04 -3.58 4.43
CA GLY A 112 -15.73 -3.78 5.04
C GLY A 112 -14.70 -4.44 4.13
N ASN A 113 -15.09 -4.86 2.92
CA ASN A 113 -14.16 -5.39 1.93
C ASN A 113 -13.37 -4.27 1.24
N PHE A 114 -12.41 -4.66 0.41
CA PHE A 114 -11.64 -3.74 -0.42
C PHE A 114 -11.81 -4.09 -1.90
N THR A 115 -11.93 -3.07 -2.74
CA THR A 115 -11.90 -3.20 -4.20
C THR A 115 -10.62 -2.57 -4.73
N ILE A 116 -9.82 -3.35 -5.46
CA ILE A 116 -8.59 -2.88 -6.12
C ILE A 116 -8.86 -2.68 -7.60
N TYR A 117 -8.56 -1.49 -8.10
CA TYR A 117 -8.54 -1.15 -9.53
C TYR A 117 -7.09 -1.19 -10.02
N HIS A 118 -6.84 -1.83 -11.17
CA HIS A 118 -5.48 -2.11 -11.64
C HIS A 118 -5.36 -2.12 -13.15
#